data_AF-A0A0S7ZST1-F1
#
_entry.id   AF-A0A0S7ZST1-F1
#
_cell.length_a   1.000
_cell.length_b   1.000
_cell.length_c   1.000
_cell.angle_alpha   90.00
_cell.angle_beta   90.00
_cell.angle_gamma   90.00
#
_symmetry.space_group_name_H-M   'P 1'
#
loop_
_entity.id
_entity.type
_entity.pdbx_description
1 polymer ?
#
loop_
_entity_poly.entity_id
_entity_poly.type
_entity_poly.pdbx_seq_one_letter_code
_entity_poly.pdbx_strand_id
1 'polypeptide(L)'
;MAYPAGMLSSGEPASFGFFMPEQSELYVSYHFMMPRNPVSGMWELEPAGVKILGYLSFGDDDQQNEGFPMFKPGGMQAGPLSMDSDYSGWSSSCSDYVNEGDRYRVTLDEWHQYEFYGKLNDMGVSNGVLRVWLDGELYTQCDQMSFITSSWPHGFWQVHFQPVWGGWHEGLRKTQDDYAYLDHIYVSGREK
;
A
#
# COMPACT_ATOMS: atom_id res chain seq x y z
N MET A 1 -2.80 -4.37 16.01
CA MET A 1 -3.15 -5.68 15.39
C MET A 1 -2.05 -6.66 15.71
N ALA A 2 -2.40 -7.93 15.89
CA ALA A 2 -1.45 -9.00 16.21
C ALA A 2 -1.25 -9.91 15.00
N TYR A 3 0.00 -10.20 14.67
CA TYR A 3 0.42 -11.14 13.65
C TYR A 3 0.99 -12.37 14.37
N PRO A 4 0.18 -13.38 14.68
CA PRO A 4 0.59 -14.45 15.58
C PRO A 4 1.62 -15.38 14.92
N ALA A 5 2.46 -15.98 15.75
CA ALA A 5 3.30 -17.10 15.35
C ALA A 5 2.43 -18.22 14.75
N GLY A 6 2.92 -18.85 13.68
CA GLY A 6 2.21 -19.86 12.92
C GLY A 6 1.23 -19.33 11.87
N MET A 7 0.96 -18.02 11.83
CA MET A 7 0.16 -17.40 10.77
C MET A 7 0.80 -17.67 9.40
N LEU A 8 0.00 -18.11 8.43
CA LEU A 8 0.47 -18.35 7.07
C LEU A 8 0.83 -17.05 6.36
N SER A 9 1.77 -17.12 5.40
CA SER A 9 1.88 -16.13 4.34
C SER A 9 0.52 -15.99 3.64
N SER A 10 0.19 -14.76 3.23
CA SER A 10 -1.15 -14.31 2.83
C SER A 10 -2.18 -14.18 3.96
N GLY A 11 -1.79 -14.47 5.21
CA GLY A 11 -2.64 -14.29 6.38
C GLY A 11 -2.97 -12.82 6.66
N GLU A 12 -4.26 -12.56 6.87
CA GLU A 12 -4.81 -11.29 7.32
C GLU A 12 -5.26 -11.39 8.80
N PRO A 13 -4.62 -10.70 9.74
CA PRO A 13 -5.02 -10.77 11.15
C PRO A 13 -6.27 -9.95 11.46
N ALA A 14 -6.63 -9.00 10.60
CA ALA A 14 -7.83 -8.18 10.68
C ALA A 14 -8.09 -7.54 9.31
N SER A 15 -9.33 -7.18 9.02
CA SER A 15 -9.68 -6.36 7.85
C SER A 15 -10.86 -5.44 8.15
N PHE A 16 -10.86 -4.27 7.52
CA PHE A 16 -12.00 -3.37 7.45
C PHE A 16 -11.86 -2.47 6.22
N GLY A 17 -12.97 -1.93 5.71
CA GLY A 17 -12.94 -1.09 4.51
C GLY A 17 -13.91 0.07 4.56
N PHE A 18 -13.58 1.11 3.82
CA PHE A 18 -14.44 2.24 3.54
C PHE A 18 -14.85 2.17 2.06
N PHE A 19 -16.13 1.90 1.84
CA PHE A 19 -16.74 1.99 0.52
C PHE A 19 -17.24 3.42 0.32
N MET A 20 -16.89 4.02 -0.81
CA MET A 20 -17.19 5.41 -1.13
C MET A 20 -17.84 5.47 -2.52
N PRO A 21 -18.61 6.54 -2.83
CA PRO A 21 -18.89 6.88 -4.23
C PRO A 21 -17.57 6.96 -5.01
N GLU A 22 -17.61 6.75 -6.33
CA GLU A 22 -16.41 6.88 -7.15
C GLU A 22 -15.80 8.29 -7.04
N GLN A 23 -14.50 8.35 -6.78
CA GLN A 23 -13.74 9.59 -6.67
C GLN A 23 -12.82 9.77 -7.89
N SER A 24 -12.72 11.00 -8.37
CA SER A 24 -11.77 11.44 -9.41
C SER A 24 -10.41 11.84 -8.85
N GLU A 25 -10.37 12.26 -7.58
CA GLU A 25 -9.16 12.51 -6.80
C GLU A 25 -9.33 11.82 -5.44
N LEU A 26 -8.28 11.17 -4.94
CA LEU A 26 -8.27 10.51 -3.64
C LEU A 26 -7.00 10.86 -2.89
N TYR A 27 -7.14 11.25 -1.62
CA TYR A 27 -6.05 11.34 -0.67
C TYR A 27 -6.33 10.42 0.52
N VAL A 28 -5.31 9.67 0.92
CA VAL A 28 -5.35 8.77 2.08
C VAL A 28 -4.10 8.97 2.91
N SER A 29 -4.26 9.06 4.23
CA SER A 29 -3.14 9.08 5.17
C SER A 29 -3.36 8.11 6.31
N TYR A 30 -2.26 7.45 6.72
CA TYR A 30 -2.19 6.51 7.82
C TYR A 30 -1.05 6.91 8.75
N HIS A 31 -1.32 6.92 10.06
CA HIS A 31 -0.24 6.87 11.06
C HIS A 31 -0.06 5.43 11.50
N PHE A 32 1.16 4.90 11.43
CA PHE A 32 1.44 3.51 11.76
C PHE A 32 2.76 3.35 12.50
N MET A 33 2.87 2.27 13.26
CA MET A 33 4.08 1.92 14.01
C MET A 33 4.23 0.41 14.10
N MET A 34 5.45 -0.08 13.91
CA MET A 34 5.81 -1.47 14.13
C MET A 34 6.78 -1.56 15.31
N PRO A 35 6.36 -2.08 16.47
CA PRO A 35 7.28 -2.29 17.58
C PRO A 35 8.27 -3.41 17.28
N ARG A 36 9.42 -3.37 17.94
CA ARG A 36 10.32 -4.54 18.02
C ARG A 36 9.63 -5.68 18.75
N ASN A 37 9.84 -6.89 18.24
CA ASN A 37 9.56 -8.08 19.02
C ASN A 37 10.51 -8.13 20.23
N PRO A 38 10.02 -8.39 21.45
CA PRO A 38 10.84 -8.38 22.67
C PRO A 38 11.87 -9.52 22.76
N VAL A 39 11.74 -10.57 21.94
CA VAL A 39 12.63 -11.73 21.91
C VAL A 39 13.68 -11.58 20.81
N SER A 40 13.27 -11.33 19.57
CA SER A 40 14.19 -11.25 18.43
C SER A 40 14.75 -9.84 18.19
N GLY A 41 14.14 -8.80 18.75
CA GLY A 41 14.51 -7.40 18.55
C GLY A 41 14.14 -6.85 17.16
N MET A 42 13.42 -7.62 16.35
CA MET A 42 13.04 -7.32 14.97
C MET A 42 11.56 -7.63 14.74
N TRP A 43 10.91 -6.93 13.82
CA TRP A 43 9.61 -7.32 13.27
C TRP A 43 9.82 -8.31 12.12
N GLU A 44 9.17 -9.47 12.14
CA GLU A 44 9.44 -10.53 11.15
C GLU A 44 8.79 -10.22 9.80
N LEU A 45 9.59 -9.78 8.83
CA LEU A 45 9.18 -9.58 7.45
C LEU A 45 9.16 -10.91 6.68
N GLU A 46 8.18 -11.05 5.79
CA GLU A 46 8.15 -12.13 4.80
C GLU A 46 9.11 -11.79 3.64
N PRO A 47 9.77 -12.78 2.97
CA PRO A 47 10.78 -12.51 1.95
C PRO A 47 10.34 -11.66 0.73
N ALA A 48 9.08 -11.72 0.33
CA ALA A 48 8.48 -10.88 -0.71
C ALA A 48 8.02 -9.51 -0.17
N GLY A 49 7.82 -9.40 1.14
CA GLY A 49 7.45 -8.17 1.84
C GLY A 49 6.10 -8.28 2.54
N VAL A 50 5.60 -7.17 3.06
CA VAL A 50 4.31 -7.11 3.76
C VAL A 50 3.48 -5.92 3.28
N LYS A 51 2.15 -6.06 3.34
CA LYS A 51 1.17 -5.06 2.89
C LYS A 51 0.35 -4.59 4.09
N ILE A 52 0.97 -3.85 5.02
CA ILE A 52 0.35 -3.56 6.33
C ILE A 52 -0.69 -2.42 6.31
N LEU A 53 -0.75 -1.62 5.24
CA LEU A 53 -1.71 -0.50 5.11
C LEU A 53 -2.87 -0.80 4.15
N GLY A 54 -2.97 -2.02 3.63
CA GLY A 54 -4.06 -2.46 2.76
C GLY A 54 -3.97 -1.97 1.32
N TYR A 55 -5.14 -1.78 0.71
CA TYR A 55 -5.36 -1.66 -0.73
C TYR A 55 -6.27 -0.48 -1.07
N LEU A 56 -6.06 0.07 -2.26
CA LEU A 56 -6.85 1.15 -2.86
C LEU A 56 -7.40 0.67 -4.20
N SER A 57 -8.73 0.54 -4.32
CA SER A 57 -9.36 -0.03 -5.52
C SER A 57 -9.77 1.06 -6.51
N PHE A 58 -9.52 0.81 -7.80
CA PHE A 58 -9.85 1.69 -8.93
C PHE A 58 -9.98 0.88 -10.21
N GLY A 59 -10.51 1.45 -11.29
CA GLY A 59 -10.55 0.84 -12.62
C GLY A 59 -11.63 -0.24 -12.79
N ASP A 60 -11.81 -1.11 -11.80
CA ASP A 60 -12.83 -2.18 -11.80
C ASP A 60 -13.83 -2.00 -10.64
N ASP A 61 -14.94 -2.74 -10.63
CA ASP A 61 -15.87 -2.87 -9.50
C ASP A 61 -15.66 -4.16 -8.67
N ASP A 62 -14.76 -5.03 -9.13
CA ASP A 62 -14.19 -6.15 -8.40
C ASP A 62 -12.69 -5.88 -8.12
N GLN A 63 -12.10 -6.47 -7.08
CA GLN A 63 -10.76 -6.14 -6.55
C GLN A 63 -9.57 -6.51 -7.48
N GLN A 64 -9.74 -6.44 -8.79
CA GLN A 64 -8.73 -6.83 -9.81
C GLN A 64 -7.70 -5.72 -10.07
N ASN A 65 -7.95 -4.50 -9.59
CA ASN A 65 -7.06 -3.35 -9.77
C ASN A 65 -6.88 -2.62 -8.44
N GLU A 66 -5.69 -2.74 -7.84
CA GLU A 66 -5.43 -2.26 -6.49
C GLU A 66 -4.03 -1.62 -6.30
N GLY A 67 -3.99 -0.48 -5.63
CA GLY A 67 -2.73 0.11 -5.15
C GLY A 67 -2.44 -0.28 -3.71
N PHE A 68 -1.23 -0.76 -3.39
CA PHE A 68 -0.84 -1.07 -2.01
C PHE A 68 0.61 -0.69 -1.66
N PRO A 69 0.90 -0.18 -0.46
CA PRO A 69 2.28 -0.06 0.01
C PRO A 69 2.83 -1.43 0.38
N MET A 70 3.92 -1.82 -0.28
CA MET A 70 4.65 -3.05 0.00
C MET A 70 5.94 -2.71 0.75
N PHE A 71 6.13 -3.24 1.95
CA PHE A 71 7.36 -3.06 2.74
C PHE A 71 8.28 -4.28 2.56
N LYS A 72 9.44 -4.10 1.93
CA LYS A 72 10.33 -5.20 1.51
C LYS A 72 11.49 -5.48 2.51
N PRO A 73 12.04 -6.71 2.55
CA PRO A 73 13.25 -7.02 3.29
C PRO A 73 14.49 -6.34 2.71
N GLY A 74 15.43 -5.91 3.56
CA GLY A 74 16.61 -5.12 3.15
C GLY A 74 17.00 -3.99 4.11
N GLY A 75 16.38 -3.95 5.30
CA GLY A 75 16.67 -2.96 6.35
C GLY A 75 15.53 -1.98 6.58
N MET A 76 14.29 -2.46 6.59
CA MET A 76 13.08 -1.65 6.83
C MET A 76 13.06 -0.37 6.00
N GLN A 77 13.51 -0.50 4.76
CA GLN A 77 13.28 0.52 3.75
C GLN A 77 11.78 0.51 3.50
N ALA A 78 11.13 1.68 3.46
CA ALA A 78 9.83 1.76 2.84
C ALA A 78 10.02 1.14 1.45
N GLY A 79 9.38 0.00 1.23
CA GLY A 79 9.39 -0.54 -0.11
C GLY A 79 8.58 0.41 -0.99
N PRO A 80 8.80 0.38 -2.31
CA PRO A 80 8.00 1.17 -3.22
C PRO A 80 6.51 0.92 -2.96
N LEU A 81 5.69 1.97 -3.12
CA LEU A 81 4.26 1.73 -3.35
C LEU A 81 4.18 0.76 -4.52
N SER A 82 3.66 -0.43 -4.26
CA SER A 82 3.46 -1.44 -5.28
C SER A 82 2.03 -1.27 -5.76
N MET A 83 1.89 -0.75 -6.98
CA MET A 83 0.60 -0.78 -7.64
C MET A 83 0.50 -2.09 -8.39
N ASP A 84 -0.47 -2.92 -8.03
CA ASP A 84 -0.76 -4.15 -8.76
C ASP A 84 -2.06 -3.93 -9.52
N SER A 85 -1.97 -4.04 -10.84
CA SER A 85 -3.12 -3.82 -11.70
C SER A 85 -3.15 -4.95 -12.71
N ASP A 86 -4.27 -5.66 -12.80
CA ASP A 86 -4.47 -6.73 -13.77
C ASP A 86 -4.64 -6.22 -15.22
N TYR A 87 -4.34 -4.95 -15.48
CA TYR A 87 -4.13 -4.46 -16.84
C TYR A 87 -3.07 -5.32 -17.54
N SER A 88 -3.47 -6.12 -18.52
CA SER A 88 -2.54 -6.72 -19.46
C SER A 88 -1.74 -5.60 -20.15
N GLY A 89 -0.47 -5.40 -19.77
CA GLY A 89 0.43 -4.42 -20.40
C GLY A 89 0.73 -3.15 -19.61
N TRP A 90 0.41 -3.07 -18.31
CA TRP A 90 0.95 -2.02 -17.45
C TRP A 90 2.43 -2.27 -17.14
N SER A 91 3.32 -1.78 -18.02
CA SER A 91 4.68 -1.42 -17.60
C SER A 91 4.59 -0.03 -16.99
N SER A 92 4.66 0.03 -15.66
CA SER A 92 4.59 1.23 -14.84
C SER A 92 5.37 2.42 -15.45
N SER A 93 4.66 3.49 -15.82
CA SER A 93 5.28 4.78 -16.14
C SER A 93 5.83 5.47 -14.87
N CYS A 94 5.47 4.95 -13.70
CA CYS A 94 6.04 5.28 -12.41
C CYS A 94 7.05 4.21 -12.03
N SER A 95 8.30 4.32 -12.51
CA SER A 95 9.33 3.28 -12.34
C SER A 95 9.27 2.65 -10.94
N ASP A 96 9.15 1.32 -10.90
CA ASP A 96 8.91 0.45 -9.73
C ASP A 96 9.87 0.59 -8.54
N TYR A 97 10.76 1.59 -8.51
CA TYR A 97 11.81 1.75 -7.51
C TYR A 97 12.18 3.22 -7.34
N VAL A 98 11.37 4.01 -6.63
CA VAL A 98 11.89 5.26 -6.07
C VAL A 98 12.62 4.93 -4.78
N ASN A 99 13.82 4.34 -4.87
CA ASN A 99 14.66 4.00 -3.71
C ASN A 99 16.15 4.19 -4.05
N GLU A 100 16.62 5.43 -4.03
CA GLU A 100 18.07 5.69 -3.85
C GLU A 100 18.28 6.45 -2.54
N GLY A 101 18.44 5.71 -1.42
CA GLY A 101 19.01 6.24 -0.18
C GLY A 101 18.27 5.88 1.12
N ASP A 102 18.98 6.05 2.24
CA ASP A 102 18.51 5.78 3.61
C ASP A 102 17.38 6.71 4.11
N ARG A 103 16.98 7.67 3.28
CA ARG A 103 16.05 8.75 3.61
C ARG A 103 14.61 8.30 3.82
N TYR A 104 14.18 7.21 3.17
CA TYR A 104 12.80 6.74 3.20
C TYR A 104 12.68 5.39 3.92
N ARG A 105 13.19 5.33 5.16
CA ARG A 105 13.15 4.13 5.99
C ARG A 105 12.03 4.21 7.02
N VAL A 106 11.30 3.11 7.16
CA VAL A 106 10.39 2.89 8.27
C VAL A 106 11.20 2.26 9.40
N THR A 107 11.29 2.91 10.54
CA THR A 107 12.00 2.43 11.72
C THR A 107 11.05 1.72 12.68
N LEU A 108 11.58 0.81 13.50
CA LEU A 108 10.78 0.18 14.57
C LEU A 108 10.67 1.11 15.76
N ASP A 109 9.61 0.92 16.52
CA ASP A 109 9.31 1.67 17.75
C ASP A 109 9.05 3.18 17.51
N GLU A 110 8.88 3.60 16.25
CA GLU A 110 8.59 4.98 15.86
C GLU A 110 7.26 5.04 15.07
N TRP A 111 6.54 6.15 15.25
CA TRP A 111 5.35 6.43 14.46
C TRP A 111 5.75 7.08 13.14
N HIS A 112 5.21 6.55 12.05
CA HIS A 112 5.38 7.07 10.71
C HIS A 112 4.05 7.50 10.12
N GLN A 113 4.07 8.53 9.27
CA GLN A 113 2.94 8.95 8.47
C GLN A 113 3.15 8.53 7.02
N TYR A 114 2.27 7.67 6.50
CA TYR A 114 2.23 7.33 5.08
C TYR A 114 1.08 8.09 4.42
N GLU A 115 1.33 8.70 3.27
CA GLU A 115 0.33 9.47 2.54
C GLU A 115 0.32 9.06 1.07
N PHE A 116 -0.89 8.91 0.51
CA PHE A 116 -1.16 8.65 -0.89
C PHE A 116 -2.05 9.75 -1.45
N TYR A 117 -1.73 10.24 -2.64
CA TYR A 117 -2.62 11.05 -3.45
C TYR A 117 -2.67 10.52 -4.88
N GLY A 118 -3.89 10.28 -5.36
CA GLY A 118 -4.18 9.84 -6.72
C GLY A 118 -5.16 10.79 -7.40
N LYS A 119 -4.91 11.10 -8.68
CA LYS A 119 -5.85 11.76 -9.57
C LYS A 119 -6.02 10.91 -10.83
N LEU A 120 -7.27 10.62 -11.18
CA LEU A 120 -7.59 9.88 -12.38
C LEU A 120 -7.06 10.57 -13.63
N ASN A 121 -6.74 9.77 -14.62
CA ASN A 121 -6.46 10.23 -15.97
C ASN A 121 -7.76 10.44 -16.76
N ASP A 122 -7.66 11.23 -17.84
CA ASP A 122 -8.71 11.28 -18.85
C ASP A 122 -8.72 9.96 -19.64
N MET A 123 -9.91 9.56 -20.11
CA MET A 123 -10.11 8.30 -20.83
C MET A 123 -9.25 8.24 -22.10
N GLY A 124 -8.38 7.24 -22.18
CA GLY A 124 -7.47 7.04 -23.31
C GLY A 124 -6.23 7.93 -23.31
N VAL A 125 -5.99 8.70 -22.24
CA VAL A 125 -4.82 9.57 -22.07
C VAL A 125 -4.09 9.18 -20.77
N SER A 126 -2.76 9.21 -20.75
CA SER A 126 -1.95 8.97 -19.54
C SER A 126 -1.53 10.28 -18.89
N ASN A 127 -2.49 10.97 -18.27
CA ASN A 127 -2.28 12.25 -17.56
C ASN A 127 -2.76 12.22 -16.10
N GLY A 128 -2.95 11.03 -15.53
CA GLY A 128 -3.25 10.85 -14.11
C GLY A 128 -2.03 11.16 -13.25
N VAL A 129 -2.27 11.44 -11.98
CA VAL A 129 -1.23 11.87 -11.03
C VAL A 129 -1.18 10.89 -9.87
N LEU A 130 0.03 10.46 -9.51
CA LEU A 130 0.32 9.75 -8.27
C LEU A 130 1.35 10.55 -7.47
N ARG A 131 1.09 10.70 -6.19
CA ARG A 131 2.05 11.18 -5.20
C ARG A 131 2.00 10.31 -3.96
N VAL A 132 3.16 10.06 -3.37
CA VAL A 132 3.30 9.34 -2.10
C VAL A 132 4.27 10.09 -1.22
N TRP A 133 3.96 10.22 0.06
CA TRP A 133 4.85 10.77 1.07
C TRP A 133 5.05 9.79 2.22
N LEU A 134 6.24 9.87 2.82
CA LEU A 134 6.56 9.24 4.09
C LEU A 134 7.11 10.32 5.02
N ASP A 135 6.51 10.48 6.18
CA ASP A 135 6.89 11.48 7.20
C ASP A 135 6.96 12.91 6.64
N GLY A 136 6.03 13.24 5.74
CA GLY A 136 5.95 14.53 5.06
C GLY A 136 6.95 14.73 3.91
N GLU A 137 7.84 13.76 3.66
CA GLU A 137 8.79 13.82 2.55
C GLU A 137 8.23 13.11 1.31
N LEU A 138 8.29 13.78 0.15
CA LEU A 138 7.79 13.23 -1.11
C LEU A 138 8.66 12.05 -1.55
N TYR A 139 8.06 10.86 -1.52
CA TYR A 139 8.67 9.57 -1.79
C TYR A 139 8.45 9.10 -3.23
N THR A 140 7.26 9.31 -3.80
CA THR A 140 6.96 8.95 -5.19
C THR A 140 6.21 10.09 -5.87
N GLN A 141 6.60 10.40 -7.11
CA GLN A 141 5.91 11.38 -7.93
C GLN A 141 5.84 10.91 -9.37
N CYS A 142 4.61 10.74 -9.87
CA CYS A 142 4.35 10.31 -11.23
C CYS A 142 3.17 11.09 -11.82
N ASP A 143 3.36 11.58 -13.04
CA ASP A 143 2.45 12.54 -13.70
C ASP A 143 1.82 11.98 -14.98
N GLN A 144 2.06 10.69 -15.26
CA GLN A 144 1.59 10.00 -16.45
C GLN A 144 0.92 8.67 -16.10
N MET A 145 0.10 8.69 -15.06
CA MET A 145 -0.65 7.51 -14.61
C MET A 145 -1.85 7.25 -15.52
N SER A 146 -2.29 6.00 -15.59
CA SER A 146 -3.49 5.56 -16.33
C SER A 146 -4.41 4.69 -15.48
N PHE A 147 -4.89 5.24 -14.36
CA PHE A 147 -5.80 4.57 -13.41
C PHE A 147 -7.13 4.07 -14.01
N ILE A 148 -7.60 4.64 -15.12
CA ILE A 148 -8.86 4.23 -15.77
C ILE A 148 -8.71 4.12 -17.29
N THR A 149 -9.50 3.23 -17.88
CA THR A 149 -9.60 3.00 -19.33
C THR A 149 -11.05 2.77 -19.75
N SER A 150 -11.33 2.71 -21.05
CA SER A 150 -12.68 2.39 -21.55
C SER A 150 -13.20 1.03 -21.11
N SER A 151 -12.30 0.08 -20.86
CA SER A 151 -12.65 -1.26 -20.38
C SER A 151 -12.75 -1.34 -18.86
N TRP A 152 -12.16 -0.36 -18.17
CA TRP A 152 -12.02 -0.30 -16.72
C TRP A 152 -12.25 1.14 -16.25
N PRO A 153 -13.52 1.62 -16.26
CA PRO A 153 -13.82 3.04 -16.14
C PRO A 153 -14.01 3.50 -14.69
N HIS A 154 -13.99 2.61 -13.69
CA HIS A 154 -14.36 2.96 -12.32
C HIS A 154 -13.34 3.87 -11.65
N GLY A 155 -13.78 4.94 -10.99
CA GLY A 155 -12.91 5.82 -10.21
C GLY A 155 -12.38 5.13 -8.95
N PHE A 156 -11.79 5.88 -8.04
CA PHE A 156 -11.42 5.31 -6.74
C PHE A 156 -12.68 5.09 -5.90
N TRP A 157 -12.92 3.87 -5.42
CA TRP A 157 -14.19 3.53 -4.75
C TRP A 157 -14.02 2.78 -3.42
N GLN A 158 -12.82 2.27 -3.14
CA GLN A 158 -12.53 1.58 -1.89
C GLN A 158 -11.17 1.97 -1.32
N VAL A 159 -11.17 2.22 0.00
CA VAL A 159 -9.97 2.13 0.82
C VAL A 159 -10.15 0.89 1.70
N HIS A 160 -9.45 -0.18 1.38
CA HIS A 160 -9.57 -1.47 2.05
C HIS A 160 -8.36 -1.72 2.92
N PHE A 161 -8.52 -1.59 4.23
CA PHE A 161 -7.46 -1.93 5.16
C PHE A 161 -7.42 -3.45 5.38
N GLN A 162 -6.48 -4.10 4.71
CA GLN A 162 -6.25 -5.55 4.77
C GLN A 162 -4.76 -5.82 4.97
N PRO A 163 -4.28 -5.77 6.22
CA PRO A 163 -2.89 -5.99 6.57
C PRO A 163 -2.45 -7.43 6.26
N VAL A 164 -1.72 -7.63 5.18
CA VAL A 164 -1.23 -8.98 4.80
C VAL A 164 0.24 -9.14 5.16
N TRP A 165 0.57 -10.25 5.82
CA TRP A 165 1.96 -10.70 5.94
C TRP A 165 2.32 -11.58 4.74
N GLY A 166 3.16 -11.08 3.84
CA GLY A 166 3.54 -11.80 2.63
C GLY A 166 2.45 -11.77 1.55
N GLY A 167 2.20 -12.94 0.97
CA GLY A 167 1.26 -13.12 -0.13
C GLY A 167 1.84 -13.86 -1.33
N TRP A 168 3.14 -14.18 -1.32
CA TRP A 168 3.80 -14.86 -2.44
C TRP A 168 4.30 -16.27 -2.11
N HIS A 169 4.82 -16.52 -0.91
CA HIS A 169 5.40 -17.82 -0.57
C HIS A 169 4.39 -18.79 0.08
N GLU A 170 4.02 -19.84 -0.65
CA GLU A 170 3.14 -20.90 -0.15
C GLU A 170 3.76 -21.65 1.04
N GLY A 171 2.97 -21.90 2.08
CA GLY A 171 3.35 -22.72 3.23
C GLY A 171 4.30 -22.06 4.23
N LEU A 172 4.85 -20.89 3.92
CA LEU A 172 5.65 -20.10 4.85
C LEU A 172 4.77 -19.61 6.00
N ARG A 173 5.31 -19.62 7.22
CA ARG A 173 4.60 -19.24 8.43
C ARG A 173 5.43 -18.29 9.28
N LYS A 174 4.77 -17.36 9.96
CA LYS A 174 5.40 -16.53 10.98
C LYS A 174 6.03 -17.40 12.05
N THR A 175 7.23 -17.06 12.49
CA THR A 175 7.95 -17.78 13.55
C THR A 175 7.78 -17.12 14.92
N GLN A 176 7.35 -15.86 14.94
CA GLN A 176 7.12 -15.09 16.16
C GLN A 176 5.80 -14.29 16.10
N ASP A 177 5.29 -13.94 17.29
CA ASP A 177 4.22 -12.95 17.41
C ASP A 177 4.76 -11.55 17.13
N ASP A 178 4.18 -10.85 16.18
CA ASP A 178 4.47 -9.45 15.92
C ASP A 178 3.21 -8.59 16.06
N TYR A 179 3.41 -7.28 16.16
CA TYR A 179 2.31 -6.34 16.26
C TYR A 179 2.53 -5.19 15.29
N ALA A 180 1.44 -4.60 14.80
CA ALA A 180 1.47 -3.30 14.15
C ALA A 180 0.35 -2.44 14.72
N TYR A 181 0.64 -1.17 14.94
CA TYR A 181 -0.34 -0.18 15.38
C TYR A 181 -0.70 0.72 14.22
N LEU A 182 -1.97 1.09 14.19
CA LEU A 182 -2.54 2.03 13.25
C LEU A 182 -3.28 3.06 14.10
N ASP A 183 -3.10 4.33 13.75
CA ASP A 183 -3.80 5.45 14.34
C ASP A 183 -4.09 6.49 13.25
N HIS A 184 -4.98 7.45 13.54
CA HIS A 184 -5.30 8.60 12.69
C HIS A 184 -5.36 8.29 11.18
N ILE A 185 -6.51 7.78 10.73
CA ILE A 185 -6.78 7.54 9.30
C ILE A 185 -7.53 8.74 8.75
N TYR A 186 -6.99 9.34 7.69
CA TYR A 186 -7.65 10.40 6.94
C TYR A 186 -7.94 9.91 5.54
N VAL A 187 -9.20 10.05 5.12
CA VAL A 187 -9.63 9.77 3.75
C VAL A 187 -10.39 10.99 3.26
N SER A 188 -9.98 11.51 2.12
CA SER A 188 -10.68 12.61 1.45
C SER A 188 -10.66 12.38 -0.05
N GLY A 189 -11.76 12.69 -0.71
CA GLY A 189 -11.84 12.55 -2.15
C GLY A 189 -12.63 13.69 -2.78
N ARG A 190 -12.54 13.73 -4.10
CA ARG A 190 -13.41 14.53 -4.95
C ARG A 190 -14.27 13.57 -5.77
N GLU A 191 -15.58 13.65 -5.60
CA GLU A 191 -16.52 12.81 -6.37
C GLU A 191 -16.30 12.99 -7.88
N LYS A 192 -16.43 11.88 -8.62
CA LYS A 192 -16.19 11.80 -10.06
C LYS A 192 -17.34 12.38 -10.89
#